data_AF-A0A4R7JDL5-F1
#
_entry.id   AF-A0A4R7JDL5-F1
#
_cell.length_a   1.000
_cell.length_b   1.000
_cell.length_c   1.000
_cell.angle_alpha   90.00
_cell.angle_beta   90.00
_cell.angle_gamma   90.00
#
_symmetry.space_group_name_H-M   'P 1'
#
loop_
_entity.id
_entity.type
_entity.pdbx_description
1 polymer ?
#
loop_
_entity_poly.entity_id
_entity_poly.type
_entity_poly.pdbx_seq_one_letter_code
_entity_poly.pdbx_strand_id
1 'polypeptide(L)'
;MGRHAVRAGPLPDRDVVFRPTRRDIDPVTGEPTAYALWDRHGWQEHGECWLWCGRDDVEVTWIGPVRSSGIHADLFACRACLYELDQRVLEANMRRDVAVLP
;
A
#
# COMPACT_ATOMS: atom_id res chain seq x y z
N MET A 1 30.49 -2.43 6.64
CA MET A 1 29.35 -1.56 6.24
C MET A 1 28.56 -2.27 5.16
N GLY A 2 27.77 -3.29 5.55
CA GLY A 2 27.02 -4.13 4.60
C GLY A 2 25.77 -3.40 4.13
N ARG A 3 25.70 -3.11 2.83
CA ARG A 3 24.48 -2.59 2.20
C ARG A 3 23.45 -3.71 2.21
N HIS A 4 22.44 -3.60 3.07
CA HIS A 4 21.25 -4.44 2.95
C HIS A 4 20.58 -4.10 1.63
N ALA A 5 20.90 -4.88 0.59
CA ALA A 5 20.15 -4.87 -0.65
C ALA A 5 18.73 -5.30 -0.28
N VAL A 6 17.80 -4.34 -0.27
CA VAL A 6 16.37 -4.61 -0.20
C VAL A 6 16.09 -5.50 -1.41
N ARG A 7 15.94 -6.81 -1.18
CA ARG A 7 15.51 -7.74 -2.22
C ARG A 7 14.16 -7.21 -2.70
N ALA A 8 14.13 -6.72 -3.94
CA ALA A 8 12.88 -6.56 -4.66
C ALA A 8 12.28 -7.97 -4.78
N GLY A 9 11.35 -8.31 -3.89
CA GLY A 9 10.46 -9.42 -4.17
C GLY A 9 9.76 -9.15 -5.50
N PRO A 10 9.42 -10.18 -6.29
CA PRO A 10 8.59 -9.98 -7.47
C PRO A 10 7.34 -9.22 -7.02
N LEU A 11 7.11 -8.05 -7.63
CA LEU A 11 5.89 -7.28 -7.40
C LEU A 11 4.70 -8.23 -7.61
N PRO A 12 3.68 -8.19 -6.75
CA PRO A 12 2.52 -9.06 -6.92
C PRO A 12 1.91 -8.85 -8.31
N ASP A 13 1.42 -9.95 -8.89
CA ASP A 13 0.76 -9.95 -10.20
C ASP A 13 -0.40 -8.93 -10.23
N ARG A 14 -0.64 -8.32 -11.39
CA ARG A 14 -1.72 -7.36 -11.64
C ARG A 14 -3.09 -7.96 -11.31
N ASP A 15 -3.21 -9.28 -11.45
CA ASP A 15 -4.43 -10.06 -11.21
C ASP A 15 -4.42 -10.77 -9.85
N VAL A 16 -3.53 -10.42 -8.92
CA VAL A 16 -3.69 -10.86 -7.52
C VAL A 16 -4.99 -10.26 -7.00
N VAL A 17 -6.05 -11.05 -7.09
CA VAL A 17 -7.29 -10.84 -6.35
C VAL A 17 -6.89 -10.92 -4.89
N PHE A 18 -6.87 -9.75 -4.26
CA PHE A 18 -6.47 -9.66 -2.88
C PHE A 18 -7.39 -10.52 -2.01
N ARG A 19 -6.77 -11.41 -1.21
CA ARG A 19 -7.48 -12.16 -0.18
C ARG A 19 -7.50 -11.32 1.09
N PRO A 20 -8.68 -10.94 1.61
CA PRO A 20 -8.78 -10.29 2.91
C PRO A 20 -7.97 -11.08 3.94
N THR A 21 -7.07 -10.39 4.64
CA THR A 21 -6.41 -10.98 5.81
C THR A 21 -7.41 -11.05 6.96
N ARG A 22 -7.10 -11.81 8.03
CA ARG A 22 -8.00 -11.91 9.19
C ARG A 22 -8.34 -10.56 9.83
N ARG A 23 -7.51 -9.53 9.64
CA ARG A 23 -7.75 -8.17 10.14
C ARG A 23 -8.76 -7.39 9.31
N ASP A 24 -8.94 -7.80 8.07
CA ASP A 24 -9.80 -7.16 7.09
C ASP A 24 -11.25 -7.67 7.20
N ILE A 25 -11.44 -8.77 7.91
CA ILE A 25 -12.74 -9.40 8.17
C ILE A 25 -13.20 -8.98 9.56
N ASP A 26 -14.41 -8.42 9.64
CA ASP A 26 -15.08 -8.18 10.91
C ASP A 26 -15.24 -9.52 11.65
N PRO A 27 -14.71 -9.65 12.88
CA PRO A 27 -14.69 -10.93 13.59
C PRO A 27 -16.08 -11.39 14.07
N VAL A 28 -17.08 -10.50 14.06
CA VAL A 28 -18.46 -10.76 14.47
C VAL A 28 -19.32 -11.10 13.26
N THR A 29 -19.17 -10.38 12.15
CA THR A 29 -20.03 -10.56 10.97
C THR A 29 -19.41 -11.49 9.92
N GLY A 30 -18.09 -11.67 9.91
CA GLY A 30 -17.37 -12.42 8.87
C GLY A 30 -17.26 -11.68 7.53
N GLU A 31 -17.76 -10.46 7.47
CA GLU A 31 -17.74 -9.61 6.27
C GLU A 31 -16.46 -8.76 6.23
N PRO A 32 -15.97 -8.39 5.04
CA PRO A 32 -14.91 -7.38 4.93
C PRO A 32 -15.34 -6.08 5.61
N THR A 33 -14.50 -5.55 6.50
CA THR A 33 -14.73 -4.24 7.13
C THR A 33 -14.73 -3.14 6.05
N ALA A 34 -15.44 -2.03 6.29
CA ALA A 34 -15.39 -0.88 5.37
C ALA A 34 -13.96 -0.30 5.18
N TYR A 35 -13.03 -0.62 6.09
CA TYR A 35 -11.61 -0.28 5.99
C TYR A 35 -10.80 -1.25 5.12
N ALA A 36 -11.28 -2.49 4.98
CA ALA A 36 -10.67 -3.54 4.13
C ALA A 36 -10.94 -3.33 2.64
N LEU A 37 -12.00 -2.59 2.32
CA LEU A 37 -12.37 -2.30 0.95
C LEU A 37 -11.67 -1.02 0.53
N TRP A 38 -10.80 -1.17 -0.46
CA TRP A 38 -10.16 -0.11 -1.26
C TRP A 38 -11.18 0.85 -1.91
N ASP A 39 -12.48 0.59 -1.79
CA ASP A 39 -13.59 1.39 -2.34
C ASP A 39 -13.71 2.79 -1.71
N ARG A 40 -13.01 3.06 -0.60
CA ARG A 40 -12.86 4.42 -0.05
C ARG A 40 -11.93 5.32 -0.88
N HIS A 41 -11.21 4.76 -1.84
CA HIS A 41 -10.33 5.49 -2.74
C HIS A 41 -11.08 5.86 -4.03
N GLY A 42 -11.02 7.14 -4.40
CA GLY A 42 -11.39 7.56 -5.75
C GLY A 42 -10.33 7.06 -6.72
N TRP A 43 -10.64 5.99 -7.46
CA TRP A 43 -9.76 5.43 -8.48
C TRP A 43 -9.91 6.20 -9.79
N GLN A 44 -8.77 6.50 -10.41
CA GLN A 44 -8.68 7.04 -11.75
C GLN A 44 -8.26 5.91 -12.68
N GLU A 45 -8.98 5.72 -13.79
CA GLU A 45 -8.77 4.59 -14.72
C GLU A 45 -7.37 4.61 -15.34
N HIS A 46 -6.85 5.80 -15.60
CA HIS A 46 -5.55 6.01 -16.25
C HIS A 46 -4.72 7.02 -15.46
N GLY A 47 -3.56 6.59 -14.98
CA GLY A 47 -2.59 7.45 -14.33
C GLY A 47 -1.24 6.78 -14.15
N GLU A 48 -0.31 7.53 -13.58
CA GLU A 48 1.06 7.07 -13.30
C GLU A 48 1.16 6.60 -11.84
N CYS A 49 1.68 5.39 -11.63
CA CYS A 49 1.99 4.89 -10.30
C CYS A 49 3.39 5.35 -9.87
N TRP A 50 3.44 6.31 -8.95
CA TRP A 50 4.68 6.93 -8.46
C TRP A 50 5.44 6.08 -7.43
N LEU A 51 4.91 4.91 -7.09
CA LEU A 51 5.58 3.91 -6.27
C LEU A 51 6.50 3.02 -7.13
N TRP A 52 6.90 1.87 -6.57
CA TRP A 52 8.00 1.05 -7.11
C TRP A 52 7.79 0.52 -8.53
N CYS A 53 6.56 0.35 -9.01
CA CYS A 53 6.34 -0.17 -10.36
C CYS A 53 6.56 0.85 -11.47
N GLY A 54 6.46 2.16 -11.18
CA GLY A 54 6.68 3.25 -12.14
C GLY A 54 5.82 3.19 -13.41
N ARG A 55 4.74 2.41 -13.42
CA ARG A 55 3.92 2.21 -14.62
C ARG A 55 3.10 3.46 -14.91
N ASP A 56 3.08 3.86 -16.17
CA ASP A 56 2.09 4.75 -16.74
C ASP A 56 0.85 3.93 -17.21
N ASP A 57 -0.26 4.62 -17.42
CA ASP A 57 -1.50 4.04 -17.95
C ASP A 57 -2.08 2.87 -17.13
N VAL A 58 -2.13 3.05 -15.80
CA VAL A 58 -2.75 2.08 -14.89
C VAL A 58 -3.79 2.74 -14.00
N GLU A 59 -4.73 1.94 -13.49
CA GLU A 59 -5.67 2.42 -12.49
C GLU A 59 -4.90 2.83 -11.22
N VAL A 60 -5.07 4.08 -10.80
CA VAL A 60 -4.37 4.66 -9.64
C VAL A 60 -5.34 5.36 -8.71
N THR A 61 -4.93 5.53 -7.46
CA THR A 61 -5.61 6.42 -6.53
C THR A 61 -4.63 7.37 -5.85
N TRP A 62 -5.15 8.51 -5.42
CA TRP A 62 -4.43 9.46 -4.59
C TRP A 62 -4.21 8.87 -3.19
N ILE A 63 -2.96 8.85 -2.74
CA ILE A 63 -2.59 8.32 -1.42
C ILE A 63 -2.15 9.39 -0.43
N GLY A 64 -1.97 10.63 -0.90
CA GLY A 64 -1.66 11.78 -0.05
C GLY A 64 -0.72 12.79 -0.71
N PRO A 65 -0.51 13.95 -0.07
CA PRO A 65 0.47 14.92 -0.52
C PRO A 65 1.89 14.45 -0.19
N VAL A 66 2.82 14.66 -1.11
CA VAL A 66 4.26 14.48 -0.90
C VAL A 66 4.98 15.82 -1.00
N ARG A 67 6.01 15.99 -0.17
CA ARG A 67 6.91 17.13 -0.24
C ARG A 67 8.33 16.67 -0.58
N SER A 68 8.90 17.23 -1.64
CA SER A 68 10.29 16.98 -2.04
C SER A 68 10.95 18.31 -2.40
N SER A 69 12.12 18.58 -1.82
CA SER A 69 12.90 19.80 -2.09
C SER A 69 12.10 21.11 -1.98
N GLY A 70 11.12 21.17 -1.07
CA GLY A 70 10.24 22.32 -0.87
C GLY A 70 9.03 22.39 -1.82
N ILE A 71 8.93 21.48 -2.78
CA ILE A 71 7.82 21.37 -3.74
C ILE A 71 6.79 20.38 -3.19
N HIS A 72 5.50 20.72 -3.34
CA HIS A 72 4.39 19.82 -3.02
C HIS A 72 3.87 19.19 -4.30
N ALA A 73 3.52 17.91 -4.24
CA ALA A 73 2.86 17.18 -5.31
C ALA A 73 1.87 16.18 -4.73
N ASP A 74 0.89 15.78 -5.54
CA ASP A 74 -0.02 14.69 -5.22
C ASP A 74 0.63 13.35 -5.58
N LEU A 75 0.62 12.40 -4.63
CA LEU A 75 1.19 11.08 -4.82
C LEU A 75 0.10 10.06 -5.20
N PHE A 76 0.33 9.34 -6.30
CA PHE A 76 -0.60 8.35 -6.83
C PHE A 76 0.01 6.94 -6.82
N ALA A 77 -0.83 5.94 -6.56
CA ALA A 77 -0.42 4.54 -6.52
C ALA A 77 -1.43 3.62 -7.20
N CYS A 78 -0.94 2.64 -7.96
CA CYS A 78 -1.76 1.53 -8.43
C CYS A 78 -2.08 0.55 -7.29
N ARG A 79 -3.14 -0.25 -7.47
CA ARG A 79 -3.65 -1.20 -6.48
C ARG A 79 -2.58 -2.14 -5.91
N ALA A 80 -1.77 -2.75 -6.77
CA ALA A 80 -0.70 -3.66 -6.36
C ALA A 80 0.37 -2.98 -5.48
N CYS A 81 0.75 -1.74 -5.83
CA CYS A 81 1.76 -1.00 -5.04
C CYS A 81 1.17 -0.41 -3.75
N LEU A 82 -0.09 0.00 -3.76
CA LEU A 82 -0.77 0.45 -2.54
C LEU A 82 -0.85 -0.69 -1.50
N TYR A 83 -1.16 -1.91 -1.95
CA TYR A 83 -1.16 -3.07 -1.08
C TYR A 83 0.20 -3.35 -0.42
N GLU A 84 1.28 -3.33 -1.20
CA GLU A 84 2.65 -3.51 -0.67
C GLU A 84 3.02 -2.40 0.33
N LEU A 85 2.60 -1.16 0.07
CA LEU A 85 2.79 -0.06 1.01
C LEU A 85 2.09 -0.32 2.35
N ASP A 86 0.83 -0.78 2.32
CA ASP A 86 0.08 -1.11 3.54
C ASP A 86 0.75 -2.23 4.34
N GLN A 87 1.27 -3.28 3.68
CA GLN A 87 2.01 -4.34 4.36
C GLN A 87 3.27 -3.82 5.06
N ARG A 88 4.02 -2.91 4.40
CA ARG A 88 5.21 -2.29 5.00
C ARG A 88 4.87 -1.39 6.19
N VAL A 89 3.80 -0.60 6.09
CA VAL A 89 3.31 0.22 7.20
C VAL A 89 2.95 -0.66 8.38
N LEU A 90 2.24 -1.76 8.13
CA LEU A 90 1.89 -2.72 9.15
C LEU A 90 3.12 -3.33 9.83
N GLU A 91 4.08 -3.82 9.04
CA GLU A 91 5.32 -4.40 9.58
C GLU A 91 6.10 -3.38 10.41
N ALA A 92 6.20 -2.13 9.94
CA ALA A 92 6.88 -1.06 10.65
C ALA A 92 6.20 -0.74 12.01
N ASN A 93 4.87 -0.74 12.05
CA ASN A 93 4.13 -0.53 13.29
C ASN A 93 4.30 -1.72 14.25
N MET A 94 4.20 -2.95 13.78
CA MET A 94 4.43 -4.14 14.61
C MET A 94 5.83 -4.14 15.23
N ARG A 95 6.86 -3.74 14.46
CA ARG A 95 8.23 -3.62 14.99
C ARG A 95 8.34 -2.55 16.08
N ARG A 96 7.63 -1.43 15.96
CA ARG A 96 7.58 -0.38 16.99
C ARG A 96 6.88 -0.86 18.26
N ASP A 97 5.76 -1.56 18.12
CA ASP A 97 5.01 -2.08 19.27
C ASP A 97 5.83 -3.10 20.06
N VAL A 98 6.55 -4.00 19.38
CA VAL A 98 7.48 -4.94 20.02
C VAL A 98 8.59 -4.22 20.79
N ALA A 99 9.09 -3.10 20.28
CA ALA A 99 10.13 -2.31 20.95
C ALA A 99 9.64 -1.51 22.16
N VAL A 100 8.32 -1.37 22.33
CA VAL A 100 7.69 -0.62 23.43
C VAL A 100 7.18 -1.56 24.55
N LEU A 101 7.11 -2.86 24.30
CA LEU A 101 6.77 -3.86 25.32
C LEU A 101 7.95 -4.09 26.29
N PRO A 102 7.71 -4.07 27.62
CA PRO A 102 8.74 -4.20 28.65
C PRO A 102 9.39 -5.60 28.73
#